data_AF-A0A9X0XB77-F1
#
_entry.id   AF-A0A9X0XB77-F1
#
_cell.length_a   1.000
_cell.length_b   1.000
_cell.length_c   1.000
_cell.angle_alpha   90.00
_cell.angle_beta   90.00
_cell.angle_gamma   90.00
#
_symmetry.space_group_name_H-M   'P 1'
#
loop_
_entity.id
_entity.type
_entity.pdbx_description
1 polymer ?
#
loop_
_entity_poly.entity_id
_entity_poly.type
_entity_poly.pdbx_seq_one_letter_code
_entity_poly.pdbx_strand_id
1 'polypeptide(L)' 'TLTNAAGTPVTVTLSNGAIITIAAGATTGSVTVDAPKDDVYKDAGTVEATIKDAVGGNFENLATNPTAAVTEVTDTL' A
#
# COMPACT_ATOMS: atom_id res chain seq x y z
N THR A 1 -6.59 3.69 4.44
CA THR A 1 -6.73 4.98 5.15
C THR A 1 -6.88 4.69 6.64
N LEU A 2 -6.58 5.66 7.52
CA LEU A 2 -6.78 5.57 8.96
C LEU A 2 -8.17 6.11 9.35
N THR A 3 -8.75 5.62 10.44
CA THR A 3 -10.01 6.14 10.99
C THR A 3 -9.84 7.45 11.74
N ASN A 4 -8.61 7.76 12.16
CA ASN A 4 -8.24 8.99 12.89
C ASN A 4 -6.90 9.51 12.37
N ALA A 5 -6.70 10.82 12.51
CA ALA A 5 -5.43 11.44 12.13
C ALA A 5 -4.28 10.90 13.01
N ALA A 6 -3.13 10.65 12.40
CA ALA A 6 -1.97 10.13 13.10
C ALA A 6 -1.37 11.19 14.03
N GLY A 7 -1.09 10.86 15.30
CA GLY A 7 -0.42 11.77 16.23
C GLY A 7 1.07 11.95 15.92
N THR A 8 1.70 10.90 15.38
CA THR A 8 3.06 10.87 14.82
C THR A 8 3.04 10.19 13.46
N PRO A 9 4.11 10.19 12.67
CA PRO A 9 4.11 9.45 11.41
C PRO A 9 3.79 7.95 11.61
N VAL A 10 2.97 7.40 10.73
CA VAL A 10 2.76 5.94 10.60
C VAL A 10 3.60 5.43 9.45
N THR A 11 4.32 4.34 9.67
CA THR A 11 5.04 3.62 8.61
C THR A 11 4.31 2.30 8.36
N VAL A 12 3.82 2.12 7.14
CA VAL A 12 3.16 0.89 6.69
C VAL A 12 4.09 0.16 5.71
N THR A 13 4.41 -1.09 6.00
CA THR A 13 5.16 -1.96 5.11
C THR A 13 4.20 -2.88 4.36
N LEU A 14 4.31 -2.90 3.03
CA LEU A 14 3.50 -3.76 2.17
C LEU A 14 4.21 -5.08 1.84
N SER A 15 3.47 -6.10 1.43
CA SER A 15 4.00 -7.42 1.05
C SER A 15 4.98 -7.38 -0.12
N ASN A 16 4.81 -6.42 -1.03
CA ASN A 16 5.72 -6.18 -2.16
C ASN A 16 6.97 -5.37 -1.78
N GLY A 17 7.18 -5.08 -0.48
CA GLY A 17 8.32 -4.33 0.03
C GLY A 17 8.17 -2.80 -0.04
N ALA A 18 7.11 -2.29 -0.64
CA ALA A 18 6.84 -0.85 -0.66
C ALA A 18 6.50 -0.32 0.74
N ILE A 19 6.88 0.93 1.00
CA ILE A 19 6.64 1.61 2.27
C ILE A 19 5.71 2.80 2.03
N ILE A 20 4.63 2.87 2.78
CA ILE A 20 3.75 4.05 2.84
C ILE A 20 4.05 4.80 4.14
N THR A 21 4.30 6.10 4.04
CA THR A 21 4.36 6.99 5.20
C THR A 21 3.09 7.83 5.26
N ILE A 22 2.38 7.77 6.39
CA ILE A 22 1.26 8.65 6.71
C ILE A 22 1.79 9.71 7.68
N ALA A 23 1.80 10.97 7.26
CA ALA A 23 2.33 12.06 8.08
C ALA A 23 1.49 12.31 9.35
N ALA A 24 2.08 12.92 10.36
CA ALA A 24 1.34 13.40 11.53
C ALA A 24 0.24 14.38 11.09
N GLY A 25 -0.94 14.27 11.69
CA GLY A 25 -2.14 15.02 11.32
C GLY A 25 -2.88 14.49 10.09
N ALA A 26 -2.32 13.52 9.35
CA ALA A 26 -2.95 12.93 8.17
C ALA A 26 -3.64 11.60 8.48
N THR A 27 -4.59 11.22 7.62
CA THR A 27 -5.28 9.92 7.65
C THR A 27 -4.93 9.05 6.44
N THR A 28 -4.20 9.60 5.48
CA THR A 28 -3.88 8.95 4.21
C THR A 28 -2.40 9.11 3.89
N GLY A 29 -1.87 8.09 3.23
CA GLY A 29 -0.57 8.08 2.60
C GLY A 29 -0.66 7.15 1.39
N SER A 30 0.23 7.34 0.42
CA SER A 30 0.27 6.53 -0.78
C SER A 30 1.71 6.21 -1.15
N VAL A 31 1.87 5.17 -1.95
CA VAL A 31 3.13 4.82 -2.61
C VAL A 31 2.80 4.49 -4.06
N THR A 32 3.68 4.90 -4.98
CA THR A 32 3.60 4.54 -6.39
C THR A 32 4.47 3.33 -6.62
N VAL A 33 3.91 2.31 -7.26
CA VAL A 33 4.63 1.11 -7.69
C VAL A 33 4.53 1.08 -9.21
N ASP A 34 5.67 0.96 -9.89
CA ASP A 34 5.69 0.87 -11.34
C ASP A 34 4.94 -0.37 -11.81
N ALA A 35 4.18 -0.22 -12.90
CA ALA A 35 3.56 -1.35 -13.55
C ALA A 35 4.64 -2.32 -14.06
N PRO A 36 4.34 -3.63 -14.15
CA PRO A 36 5.22 -4.57 -14.82
C PRO A 36 5.57 -4.06 -16.22
N LYS A 37 6.83 -4.25 -16.65
CA LYS A 37 7.23 -3.92 -18.02
C LYS A 37 6.51 -4.83 -18.99
N ASP A 38 6.12 -4.23 -20.10
CA ASP A 38 5.52 -4.90 -21.24
C ASP A 38 6.48 -5.96 -21.80
N ASP A 39 6.00 -7.19 -21.94
CA ASP A 39 6.73 -8.30 -22.55
C ASP A 39 5.84 -8.86 -23.65
N VAL A 40 6.36 -8.85 -24.89
CA VAL A 40 5.69 -9.28 -26.14
C VAL A 40 5.07 -10.69 -26.02
N TYR A 41 5.49 -11.50 -25.05
CA TYR A 41 4.99 -12.86 -24.81
C TYR A 41 4.29 -13.07 -23.46
N LYS A 42 4.21 -12.06 -22.59
CA LYS A 42 3.53 -12.13 -21.28
C LYS A 42 2.58 -10.95 -21.11
N ASP A 43 1.48 -11.03 -21.83
CA ASP A 43 0.34 -10.14 -21.65
C ASP A 43 -0.50 -10.56 -20.43
N ALA A 44 -0.89 -9.56 -19.64
CA ALA A 44 -1.55 -9.61 -18.33
C ALA A 44 -0.63 -9.88 -17.12
N GLY A 45 -0.45 -8.83 -16.31
CA GLY A 45 0.16 -8.90 -15.00
C GLY A 45 -0.81 -8.46 -13.90
N THR A 46 -0.78 -9.14 -12.76
CA THR A 46 -1.51 -8.72 -11.56
C THR A 46 -0.53 -8.05 -10.61
N VAL A 47 -0.86 -6.84 -10.15
CA VAL A 47 -0.14 -6.19 -9.04
C VAL A 47 -0.99 -6.32 -7.79
N GLU A 48 -0.44 -7.01 -6.78
CA GLU A 48 -1.09 -7.19 -5.49
C GLU A 48 -0.22 -6.66 -4.35
N ALA A 49 -0.84 -6.02 -3.37
CA ALA A 49 -0.18 -5.58 -2.15
C ALA A 49 -1.10 -5.77 -0.94
N THR A 50 -0.58 -6.42 0.11
CA THR A 50 -1.23 -6.52 1.42
C THR A 50 -0.44 -5.73 2.45
N ILE A 51 -1.08 -5.33 3.55
CA ILE A 51 -0.37 -4.75 4.69
C ILE A 51 0.36 -5.88 5.43
N LYS A 52 1.70 -5.80 5.46
CA LYS A 52 2.54 -6.72 6.23
C LYS A 52 2.71 -6.24 7.67
N ASP A 53 2.96 -4.95 7.84
CA ASP A 53 3.17 -4.34 9.16
C ASP A 53 2.79 -2.85 9.12
N ALA A 54 2.37 -2.30 10.25
CA ALA A 54 2.13 -0.87 10.43
C ALA A 54 2.50 -0.43 11.85
N VAL A 55 3.37 0.57 11.96
CA VAL A 55 3.91 1.06 13.23
C VAL A 55 3.88 2.58 13.31
N GLY A 56 3.82 3.11 14.53
CA GLY A 56 3.79 4.55 14.79
C GLY A 56 2.37 5.11 14.97
N GLY A 57 2.16 6.37 14.62
CA GLY A 57 0.86 7.02 14.73
C GLY A 57 0.44 7.47 16.14
N ASN A 58 1.14 7.00 17.18
CA ASN A 58 0.81 7.26 18.58
C ASN A 58 -0.63 6.84 18.93
N PHE A 59 -1.07 5.69 18.41
CA PHE A 59 -2.36 5.08 18.74
C PHE A 59 -2.22 4.15 19.95
N GLU A 60 -3.23 4.09 20.80
CA GLU A 60 -3.31 3.09 21.89
C GLU A 60 -3.40 1.67 21.32
N ASN A 61 -4.08 1.52 20.19
CA ASN A 61 -4.13 0.27 19.42
C ASN A 61 -4.24 0.58 17.92
N LEU A 62 -3.25 0.13 17.15
CA LEU A 62 -3.26 0.17 15.69
C LEU A 62 -3.56 -1.22 15.13
N ALA A 63 -4.77 -1.42 14.60
CA ALA A 63 -5.15 -2.65 13.93
C ALA A 63 -5.15 -2.46 12.41
N THR A 64 -4.58 -3.41 11.68
CA THR A 64 -4.49 -3.38 10.21
C THR A 64 -5.45 -4.37 9.57
N ASN A 65 -6.00 -4.01 8.40
CA ASN A 65 -6.73 -4.95 7.55
C ASN A 65 -5.76 -5.58 6.53
N PRO A 66 -5.51 -6.90 6.58
CA PRO A 66 -4.57 -7.58 5.68
C PRO A 66 -5.15 -7.91 4.30
N THR A 67 -6.39 -7.52 4.00
CA THR A 67 -7.02 -7.74 2.69
C THR A 67 -6.16 -7.11 1.58
N ALA A 68 -5.89 -7.88 0.52
CA ALA A 68 -5.06 -7.43 -0.58
C ALA A 68 -5.75 -6.32 -1.38
N ALA A 69 -4.99 -5.27 -1.71
CA ALA A 69 -5.30 -4.40 -2.82
C ALA A 69 -4.80 -5.08 -4.10
N VAL A 70 -5.72 -5.40 -5.01
CA VAL A 70 -5.44 -6.06 -6.28
C VAL A 70 -5.72 -5.07 -7.41
N THR A 71 -4.78 -4.94 -8.34
CA THR A 71 -4.95 -4.18 -9.57
C THR A 71 -4.62 -5.09 -10.75
N GLU A 72 -5.64 -5.34 -11.58
CA GLU A 72 -5.48 -6.04 -12.84
C GLU A 72 -4.96 -5.05 -13.89
N VAL A 73 -3.84 -5.40 -14.53
CA VAL A 73 -3.31 -4.64 -15.66
C VAL A 73 -3.87 -5.28 -16.93
N THR A 74 -4.87 -4.63 -17.53
CA THR A 74 -5.41 -5.00 -18.85
C THR A 74 -4.66 -4.23 -19.92
N ASP A 75 -3.91 -4.93 -20.78
CA ASP A 75 -3.43 -4.32 -22.02
C ASP A 75 -4.48 -4.47 -23.14
N THR A 76 -4.53 -3.48 -24.04
CA THR A 76 -5.36 -3.49 -25.24
C THR A 76 -4.42 -3.40 -26.44
N LEU A 77 -4.23 -4.53 -27.14
CA LEU A 77 -3.57 -4.61 -28.45
C LEU A 77 -3.94 -3.46 -29.40
#